data_AF-A0A0M6ZWP0-F1
#
_entry.id   AF-A0A0M6ZWP0-F1
#
_cell.length_a   1.000
_cell.length_b   1.000
_cell.length_c   1.000
_cell.angle_alpha   90.00
_cell.angle_beta   90.00
_cell.angle_gamma   90.00
#
_symmetry.space_group_name_H-M   'P 1'
#
loop_
_entity.id
_entity.type
_entity.pdbx_description
1 polymer ?
#
loop_
_entity_poly.entity_id
_entity_poly.type
_entity_poly.pdbx_seq_one_letter_code
_entity_poly.pdbx_strand_id
1 'polypeptide(L)'
;MLIWMAASAVLVTGGPVLWMLLDNVCTLSTSLGNGESVNQCYTRWIGALSGWAAAAGALAAAIWTVRSIRRQMALQALQHRRDALKAELEMYTGPANALVSVMKAGNFILLEANSMGDSPNPKRLETFTKTIKGPDGILLLEAYTSQVSPQHASDAQWIKIRAEGLACITLDDEETLKKEIWLYTAAAPRVLEKLEASDEAFRDFHQKTTATVLEIDNKIAEYERG
;
A
#
# COMPACT_ATOMS: atom_id res chain seq x y z
N MET A 1 28.41 -23.01 7.38
CA MET A 1 29.50 -23.98 7.13
C MET A 1 30.88 -23.33 7.19
N LEU A 2 31.12 -22.21 6.48
CA LEU A 2 32.40 -21.47 6.51
C LEU A 2 32.91 -21.04 7.90
N ILE A 3 32.03 -20.63 8.82
CA ILE A 3 32.43 -20.19 10.17
C ILE A 3 33.01 -21.36 10.99
N TRP A 4 32.42 -22.54 10.88
CA TRP A 4 32.92 -23.74 11.57
C TRP A 4 34.25 -24.21 11.00
N MET A 5 34.47 -24.03 9.69
CA MET A 5 35.76 -24.33 9.05
C MET A 5 36.85 -23.30 9.40
N ALA A 6 36.49 -22.01 9.53
CA ALA A 6 37.43 -20.99 9.97
C ALA A 6 37.81 -21.16 11.45
N ALA A 7 36.83 -21.49 12.31
CA ALA A 7 37.08 -21.76 13.73
C ALA A 7 37.97 -22.99 13.93
N SER A 8 37.74 -24.07 13.18
CA SER A 8 38.57 -25.27 13.26
C SER A 8 39.99 -25.04 12.73
N ALA A 9 40.15 -24.28 11.64
CA ALA A 9 41.47 -23.90 11.12
C ALA A 9 42.28 -23.09 12.13
N VAL A 10 41.66 -22.08 12.76
CA VAL A 10 42.31 -21.26 13.80
C VAL A 10 42.70 -22.07 15.04
N LEU A 11 41.86 -23.03 15.45
CA LEU A 11 42.18 -23.93 16.56
C LEU A 11 43.37 -24.85 16.25
N VAL A 12 43.43 -25.41 15.04
CA VAL A 12 44.47 -26.36 14.63
C VAL A 12 45.82 -25.67 14.43
N THR A 13 45.86 -24.46 13.85
CA THR A 13 47.12 -23.75 13.59
C THR A 13 47.52 -22.80 14.72
N GLY A 14 46.56 -22.14 15.37
CA GLY A 14 46.81 -21.17 16.44
C GLY A 14 47.04 -21.80 17.80
N GLY A 15 46.40 -22.94 18.09
CA GLY A 15 46.53 -23.65 19.36
C GLY A 15 47.98 -24.05 19.70
N PRO A 16 48.73 -24.69 18.78
CA PRO A 16 50.12 -25.07 19.03
C PRO A 16 51.07 -23.89 19.25
N VAL A 17 50.91 -22.81 18.47
CA VAL A 17 51.76 -21.60 18.58
C VAL A 17 51.47 -20.86 19.88
N LEU A 18 50.20 -20.73 20.25
CA LEU A 18 49.79 -20.12 21.52
C LEU A 18 50.31 -20.94 22.71
N TRP A 19 50.26 -22.27 22.62
CA TRP A 19 50.81 -23.17 23.64
C TRP A 19 52.33 -23.00 23.80
N MET A 20 53.07 -22.94 22.69
CA MET A 20 54.52 -22.70 22.72
C MET A 20 54.90 -21.33 23.31
N LEU A 21 54.11 -20.28 23.06
CA LEU A 21 54.34 -18.97 23.66
C LEU A 21 54.03 -18.97 25.17
N LEU A 22 52.95 -19.64 25.58
CA LEU A 22 52.57 -19.78 26.99
C LEU A 22 53.61 -20.56 27.79
N ASP A 23 54.14 -21.63 27.21
CA ASP A 23 55.16 -22.44 27.85
C ASP A 23 56.45 -21.64 28.08
N ASN A 24 56.91 -20.92 27.06
CA ASN A 24 58.08 -20.04 27.15
C ASN A 24 57.88 -18.91 28.19
N VAL A 25 56.70 -18.29 28.26
CA VAL A 25 56.44 -17.18 29.20
C VAL A 25 56.37 -17.67 30.65
N CYS A 26 55.73 -18.83 30.90
CA CYS A 26 55.59 -19.37 32.25
C CYS A 26 56.86 -20.05 32.78
N THR A 27 57.75 -20.55 31.91
CA THR A 27 59.10 -21.00 32.32
C THR A 27 60.05 -19.82 32.57
N LEU A 28 59.96 -18.75 31.77
CA LEU A 28 60.78 -17.55 31.98
C LEU A 28 60.44 -16.86 33.31
N SER A 29 59.15 -16.73 33.65
CA SER A 29 58.67 -16.08 34.88
C SER A 29 59.09 -16.81 36.17
N THR A 30 59.21 -18.14 36.12
CA THR A 30 59.77 -18.93 37.22
C THR A 30 61.28 -18.74 37.33
N SER A 31 62.00 -18.62 36.21
CA SER A 31 63.45 -18.36 36.22
C SER A 31 63.83 -16.96 36.72
N LEU A 32 62.93 -15.98 36.56
CA LEU A 32 63.10 -14.59 36.97
C LEU A 32 62.79 -14.33 38.46
N GLY A 33 62.46 -15.37 39.24
CA GLY A 33 62.43 -15.30 40.71
C GLY A 33 61.12 -14.80 41.33
N ASN A 34 60.00 -14.76 40.59
CA ASN A 34 58.73 -14.23 41.08
C ASN A 34 57.99 -15.14 42.09
N GLY A 35 58.56 -16.28 42.50
CA GLY A 35 58.01 -17.14 43.55
C GLY A 35 56.69 -17.87 43.21
N GLU A 36 56.17 -17.70 41.99
CA GLU A 36 54.93 -18.33 41.51
C GLU A 36 55.25 -19.66 40.81
N SER A 37 54.47 -20.71 41.09
CA SER A 37 54.67 -22.01 40.43
C SER A 37 54.20 -21.96 38.97
N VAL A 38 54.86 -22.71 38.08
CA VAL A 38 54.48 -22.82 36.64
C VAL A 38 52.98 -23.12 36.48
N ASN A 39 52.43 -23.96 37.35
CA ASN A 39 51.02 -24.35 37.32
C ASN A 39 50.06 -23.18 37.68
N GLN A 40 50.46 -22.27 38.57
CA GLN A 40 49.71 -21.05 38.89
C GLN A 40 49.73 -20.02 37.74
N CYS A 41 50.86 -19.91 37.05
CA CYS A 41 50.97 -19.09 35.83
C CYS A 41 50.03 -19.59 34.72
N TYR A 42 50.03 -20.89 34.44
CA TYR A 42 49.15 -21.51 33.44
C TYR A 42 47.66 -21.30 33.75
N THR A 43 47.25 -21.54 35.00
CA THR A 43 45.83 -21.40 35.39
C THR A 43 45.32 -19.96 35.29
N ARG A 44 46.15 -18.96 35.61
CA ARG A 44 45.79 -17.54 35.42
C ARG A 44 45.65 -17.16 33.95
N TRP A 45 46.54 -17.62 33.09
CA TRP A 45 46.48 -17.32 31.65
C TRP A 45 45.31 -18.01 30.95
N ILE A 46 45.02 -19.28 31.29
CA ILE A 46 43.84 -19.98 30.78
C ILE A 46 42.55 -19.27 31.22
N GLY A 47 42.50 -18.82 32.48
CA GLY A 47 41.41 -17.98 32.99
C GLY A 47 41.27 -16.66 32.24
N ALA A 48 42.38 -15.97 31.96
CA ALA A 48 42.36 -14.72 31.20
C ALA A 48 41.92 -14.95 29.74
N LEU A 49 42.53 -15.91 29.04
CA LEU A 49 42.25 -16.21 27.62
C LEU A 49 40.81 -16.66 27.38
N SER A 50 40.25 -17.47 28.28
CA SER A 50 38.82 -17.85 28.20
C SER A 50 37.90 -16.64 28.38
N GLY A 51 38.25 -15.68 29.24
CA GLY A 51 37.54 -14.40 29.39
C GLY A 51 37.58 -13.54 28.12
N TRP A 52 38.75 -13.42 27.48
CA TRP A 52 38.89 -12.70 26.20
C TRP A 52 38.14 -13.38 25.05
N ALA A 53 38.19 -14.71 24.97
CA ALA A 53 37.46 -15.47 23.96
C ALA A 53 35.93 -15.32 24.13
N ALA A 54 35.43 -15.35 25.36
CA ALA A 54 34.03 -15.07 25.65
C ALA A 54 33.63 -13.65 25.25
N ALA A 55 34.47 -12.64 25.54
CA ALA A 55 34.23 -11.26 25.16
C ALA A 55 34.23 -11.06 23.62
N ALA A 56 35.16 -11.68 22.91
CA ALA A 56 35.21 -11.65 21.44
C ALA A 56 33.99 -12.33 20.81
N GLY A 57 33.58 -13.49 21.35
CA GLY A 57 32.37 -14.18 20.94
C GLY A 57 31.11 -13.34 21.16
N ALA A 58 31.01 -12.66 22.31
CA ALA A 58 29.91 -11.75 22.62
C ALA A 58 29.86 -10.54 21.67
N LEU A 59 31.01 -9.93 21.35
CA LEU A 59 31.09 -8.83 20.38
C LEU A 59 30.72 -9.27 18.96
N ALA A 60 31.21 -10.43 18.51
CA ALA A 60 30.85 -10.98 17.20
C ALA A 60 29.35 -11.28 17.11
N ALA A 61 28.78 -11.86 18.17
CA ALA A 61 27.34 -12.08 18.28
C ALA A 61 26.56 -10.76 18.27
N ALA A 62 27.02 -9.74 19.03
CA ALA A 62 26.39 -8.42 19.05
C ALA A 62 26.44 -7.72 17.68
N ILE A 63 27.55 -7.79 16.95
CA ILE A 63 27.66 -7.23 15.60
C ILE A 63 26.70 -7.96 14.65
N TRP A 64 26.61 -9.28 14.75
CA TRP A 64 25.70 -10.08 13.93
C TRP A 64 24.23 -9.77 14.23
N THR A 65 23.86 -9.68 15.52
CA THR A 65 22.49 -9.32 15.93
C THR A 65 22.13 -7.90 15.54
N VAL A 66 23.02 -6.93 15.67
CA VAL A 66 22.76 -5.56 15.19
C VAL A 66 22.50 -5.54 13.69
N ARG A 67 23.26 -6.33 12.91
CA ARG A 67 23.08 -6.39 11.46
C ARG A 67 21.76 -7.08 11.07
N SER A 68 21.37 -8.13 11.78
CA SER A 68 20.09 -8.83 11.54
C SER A 68 18.88 -7.97 11.96
N ILE A 69 18.97 -7.30 13.12
CA ILE A 69 17.92 -6.37 13.61
C ILE A 69 17.72 -5.21 12.64
N ARG A 70 18.81 -4.59 12.13
CA ARG A 70 18.70 -3.52 11.13
C ARG A 70 17.99 -3.97 9.85
N ARG A 71 18.29 -5.18 9.35
CA ARG A 71 17.59 -5.77 8.19
C ARG A 71 16.11 -6.01 8.50
N GLN A 72 15.79 -6.54 9.68
CA GLN A 72 14.41 -6.78 10.10
C GLN A 72 13.62 -5.47 10.24
N MET A 73 14.20 -4.42 10.83
CA MET A 73 13.56 -3.10 10.92
C MET A 73 13.29 -2.48 9.54
N ALA A 74 14.23 -2.61 8.60
CA ALA A 74 14.04 -2.12 7.24
C ALA A 74 12.90 -2.87 6.53
N LEU A 75 12.84 -4.19 6.67
CA LEU A 75 11.78 -5.01 6.09
C LEU A 75 10.42 -4.71 6.73
N GLN A 76 10.36 -4.58 8.05
CA GLN A 76 9.13 -4.21 8.77
C GLN A 76 8.63 -2.81 8.38
N ALA A 77 9.53 -1.84 8.19
CA ALA A 77 9.16 -0.50 7.73
C ALA A 77 8.58 -0.53 6.31
N LEU A 78 9.14 -1.34 5.41
CA LEU A 78 8.61 -1.53 4.06
C LEU A 78 7.24 -2.22 4.07
N GLN A 79 7.06 -3.26 4.88
CA GLN A 79 5.78 -3.95 5.04
C GLN A 79 4.69 -3.02 5.57
N HIS A 80 4.97 -2.27 6.64
CA HIS A 80 4.02 -1.29 7.16
C HIS A 80 3.63 -0.23 6.12
N ARG A 81 4.61 0.27 5.34
CA ARG A 81 4.32 1.22 4.26
C ARG A 81 3.47 0.59 3.16
N ARG A 82 3.75 -0.65 2.78
CA ARG A 82 2.97 -1.40 1.78
C ARG A 82 1.52 -1.56 2.21
N ASP A 83 1.30 -1.98 3.45
CA ASP A 83 -0.05 -2.23 3.97
C ASP A 83 -0.85 -0.94 4.11
N ALA A 84 -0.20 0.15 4.54
CA ALA A 84 -0.83 1.47 4.56
C ALA A 84 -1.28 1.93 3.17
N LEU A 85 -0.42 1.78 2.15
CA LEU A 85 -0.77 2.14 0.76
C LEU A 85 -1.89 1.27 0.19
N LYS A 86 -1.91 -0.03 0.52
CA LYS A 86 -3.01 -0.93 0.10
C LYS A 86 -4.33 -0.55 0.76
N ALA A 87 -4.31 -0.27 2.07
CA ALA A 87 -5.50 0.17 2.79
C ALA A 87 -6.04 1.50 2.24
N GLU A 88 -5.14 2.43 1.89
CA GLU A 88 -5.50 3.69 1.24
C GLU A 88 -6.15 3.42 -0.14
N LEU A 89 -5.56 2.56 -0.96
CA LEU A 89 -6.11 2.18 -2.27
C LEU A 89 -7.51 1.57 -2.15
N GLU A 90 -7.71 0.63 -1.22
CA GLU A 90 -8.99 -0.01 -0.96
C GLU A 90 -10.05 1.02 -0.53
N MET A 91 -9.67 1.97 0.33
CA MET A 91 -10.56 3.04 0.79
C MET A 91 -11.06 3.92 -0.37
N TYR A 92 -10.22 4.20 -1.37
CA TYR A 92 -10.60 5.05 -2.51
C TYR A 92 -11.28 4.31 -3.66
N THR A 93 -11.06 2.99 -3.81
CA THR A 93 -11.67 2.22 -4.91
C THR A 93 -13.20 2.19 -4.86
N GLY A 94 -13.80 2.05 -3.67
CA GLY A 94 -15.26 2.07 -3.50
C GLY A 94 -15.90 3.38 -4.00
N PRO A 95 -15.49 4.55 -3.46
CA PRO A 95 -15.99 5.85 -3.90
C PRO A 95 -15.75 6.14 -5.39
N ALA A 96 -14.62 5.69 -5.96
CA ALA A 96 -14.35 5.85 -7.37
C ALA A 96 -15.28 5.00 -8.26
N ASN A 97 -15.52 3.74 -7.90
CA ASN A 97 -16.48 2.90 -8.62
C ASN A 97 -17.90 3.48 -8.54
N ALA A 98 -18.27 4.07 -7.40
CA ALA A 98 -19.52 4.78 -7.25
C ALA A 98 -19.61 6.02 -8.16
N LEU A 99 -18.53 6.81 -8.25
CA LEU A 99 -18.44 7.97 -9.14
C LEU A 99 -18.62 7.57 -10.60
N VAL A 100 -17.91 6.54 -11.07
CA VAL A 100 -18.04 6.00 -12.44
C VAL A 100 -19.47 5.53 -12.72
N SER A 101 -20.11 4.88 -11.74
CA SER A 101 -21.50 4.42 -11.89
C SER A 101 -22.49 5.58 -12.00
N VAL A 102 -22.30 6.63 -11.21
CA VAL A 102 -23.10 7.86 -11.29
C VAL A 102 -22.90 8.57 -12.62
N MET A 103 -21.65 8.67 -13.11
CA MET A 103 -21.34 9.23 -14.42
C MET A 103 -21.99 8.43 -15.55
N LYS A 104 -21.92 7.09 -15.49
CA LYS A 104 -22.55 6.21 -16.48
C LYS A 104 -24.06 6.43 -16.54
N ALA A 105 -24.72 6.51 -15.38
CA ALA A 105 -26.15 6.79 -15.32
C ALA A 105 -26.51 8.19 -15.82
N GLY A 106 -25.73 9.21 -15.44
CA GLY A 106 -25.93 10.58 -15.91
C GLY A 106 -25.77 10.71 -17.43
N ASN A 107 -24.73 10.07 -18.00
CA ASN A 107 -24.52 10.01 -19.44
C ASN A 107 -25.66 9.25 -20.16
N PHE A 108 -26.12 8.14 -19.60
CA PHE A 108 -27.26 7.40 -20.13
C PHE A 108 -28.52 8.27 -20.18
N ILE A 109 -28.86 8.95 -19.09
CA ILE A 109 -30.03 9.84 -19.03
C ILE A 109 -29.87 11.02 -19.99
N LEU A 110 -28.66 11.57 -20.12
CA LEU A 110 -28.36 12.64 -21.07
C LEU A 110 -28.62 12.21 -22.51
N LEU A 111 -28.19 11.00 -22.90
CA LEU A 111 -28.44 10.45 -24.23
C LEU A 111 -29.93 10.22 -24.47
N GLU A 112 -30.64 9.63 -23.51
CA GLU A 112 -32.08 9.42 -23.58
C GLU A 112 -32.84 10.75 -23.69
N ALA A 113 -32.45 11.76 -22.91
CA ALA A 113 -33.03 13.10 -22.93
C ALA A 113 -32.80 13.81 -24.27
N ASN A 114 -31.59 13.70 -24.84
CA ASN A 114 -31.29 14.23 -26.18
C ASN A 114 -32.09 13.49 -27.27
N SER A 115 -32.35 12.20 -27.09
CA SER A 115 -33.12 11.40 -28.05
C SER A 115 -34.59 11.83 -28.15
N MET A 116 -35.15 12.43 -27.10
CA MET A 116 -36.55 12.89 -27.07
C MET A 116 -36.83 13.96 -28.14
N GLY A 117 -35.86 14.84 -28.45
CA GLY A 117 -36.03 15.92 -29.43
C GLY A 117 -37.16 16.90 -29.06
N ASP A 118 -37.73 17.58 -30.07
CA ASP A 118 -38.71 18.66 -29.86
C ASP A 118 -40.18 18.20 -29.71
N SER A 119 -40.48 16.91 -29.88
CA SER A 119 -41.85 16.39 -29.88
C SER A 119 -42.01 15.12 -29.02
N PRO A 120 -42.45 15.27 -27.76
CA PRO A 120 -42.81 14.15 -26.91
C PRO A 120 -44.22 13.67 -27.29
N ASN A 121 -44.32 12.75 -28.26
CA ASN A 121 -45.54 11.95 -28.38
C ASN A 121 -45.70 11.11 -27.09
N PRO A 122 -46.93 10.91 -26.57
CA PRO A 122 -47.18 10.17 -25.35
C PRO A 122 -46.46 8.83 -25.21
N LYS A 123 -46.38 8.04 -26.28
CA LYS A 123 -45.68 6.74 -26.26
C LYS A 123 -44.18 6.87 -26.04
N ARG A 124 -43.56 7.95 -26.58
CA ARG A 124 -42.13 8.21 -26.41
C ARG A 124 -41.82 8.67 -25.00
N LEU A 125 -42.67 9.52 -24.41
CA LEU A 125 -42.51 9.92 -23.01
C LEU A 125 -42.65 8.73 -22.07
N GLU A 126 -43.67 7.88 -22.27
CA GLU A 126 -43.84 6.67 -21.45
C GLU A 126 -42.60 5.75 -21.53
N THR A 127 -42.08 5.56 -22.74
CA THR A 127 -40.87 4.76 -22.97
C THR A 127 -39.66 5.41 -22.29
N PHE A 128 -39.42 6.70 -22.50
CA PHE A 128 -38.32 7.45 -21.89
C PHE A 128 -38.36 7.34 -20.35
N THR A 129 -39.50 7.65 -19.73
CA THR A 129 -39.65 7.60 -18.27
C THR A 129 -39.41 6.20 -17.73
N LYS A 130 -39.88 5.16 -18.42
CA LYS A 130 -39.62 3.77 -18.04
C LYS A 130 -38.14 3.41 -18.18
N THR A 131 -37.49 3.86 -19.26
CA THR A 131 -36.08 3.60 -19.53
C THR A 131 -35.17 4.26 -18.49
N ILE A 132 -35.39 5.54 -18.17
CA ILE A 132 -34.56 6.25 -17.17
C ILE A 132 -34.80 5.76 -15.74
N LYS A 133 -35.97 5.20 -15.43
CA LYS A 133 -36.24 4.51 -14.14
C LYS A 133 -35.58 3.13 -14.05
N GLY A 134 -34.98 2.67 -15.14
CA GLY A 134 -34.36 1.35 -15.25
C GLY A 134 -33.04 1.22 -14.49
N PRO A 135 -32.39 0.03 -14.62
CA PRO A 135 -31.17 -0.32 -13.91
C PRO A 135 -29.95 0.51 -14.30
N ASP A 136 -29.95 1.14 -15.47
CA ASP A 136 -28.85 1.99 -15.96
C ASP A 136 -29.09 3.49 -15.68
N GLY A 137 -30.25 3.87 -15.14
CA GLY A 137 -30.59 5.25 -14.83
C GLY A 137 -30.75 5.49 -13.34
N ILE A 138 -31.97 5.80 -12.89
CA ILE A 138 -32.27 6.21 -11.51
C ILE A 138 -31.93 5.11 -10.51
N LEU A 139 -32.19 3.84 -10.80
CA LEU A 139 -31.84 2.75 -9.87
C LEU A 139 -30.32 2.68 -9.62
N LEU A 140 -29.51 2.96 -10.65
CA LEU A 140 -28.05 3.02 -10.48
C LEU A 140 -27.66 4.24 -9.65
N LEU A 141 -28.28 5.39 -9.89
CA LEU A 141 -28.05 6.61 -9.11
C LEU A 141 -28.43 6.38 -7.64
N GLU A 142 -29.57 5.74 -7.35
CA GLU A 142 -30.00 5.43 -5.99
C GLU A 142 -29.00 4.52 -5.26
N ALA A 143 -28.47 3.51 -5.94
CA ALA A 143 -27.53 2.57 -5.35
C ALA A 143 -26.17 3.22 -5.01
N TYR A 144 -25.68 4.15 -5.85
CA TYR A 144 -24.29 4.62 -5.77
C TYR A 144 -24.11 6.06 -5.30
N THR A 145 -25.13 6.93 -5.35
CA THR A 145 -24.96 8.36 -5.00
C THR A 145 -24.48 8.57 -3.57
N SER A 146 -24.90 7.74 -2.62
CA SER A 146 -24.48 7.83 -1.20
C SER A 146 -23.04 7.35 -0.95
N GLN A 147 -22.46 6.63 -1.91
CA GLN A 147 -21.12 6.05 -1.81
C GLN A 147 -20.06 6.93 -2.47
N VAL A 148 -20.46 7.96 -3.22
CA VAL A 148 -19.56 8.95 -3.82
C VAL A 148 -18.85 9.73 -2.73
N SER A 149 -17.58 10.10 -2.99
CA SER A 149 -16.80 10.86 -2.04
C SER A 149 -17.45 12.23 -1.73
N PRO A 150 -17.26 12.78 -0.51
CA PRO A 150 -17.88 14.05 -0.12
C PRO A 150 -17.60 15.22 -1.05
N GLN A 151 -16.45 15.20 -1.76
CA GLN A 151 -16.04 16.25 -2.71
C GLN A 151 -16.95 16.31 -3.94
N HIS A 152 -17.57 15.20 -4.33
CA HIS A 152 -18.45 15.09 -5.51
C HIS A 152 -19.90 14.75 -5.17
N ALA A 153 -20.22 14.62 -3.88
CA ALA A 153 -21.56 14.26 -3.42
C ALA A 153 -22.64 15.25 -3.90
N SER A 154 -22.34 16.54 -3.98
CA SER A 154 -23.28 17.56 -4.46
C SER A 154 -23.59 17.40 -5.96
N ASP A 155 -22.57 17.11 -6.77
CA ASP A 155 -22.70 16.92 -8.21
C ASP A 155 -23.46 15.62 -8.52
N ALA A 156 -23.14 14.54 -7.81
CA ALA A 156 -23.86 13.27 -7.90
C ALA A 156 -25.33 13.40 -7.47
N GLN A 157 -25.60 14.11 -6.37
CA GLN A 157 -26.97 14.41 -5.92
C GLN A 157 -27.72 15.27 -6.93
N TRP A 158 -27.07 16.24 -7.55
CA TRP A 158 -27.71 17.07 -8.57
C TRP A 158 -28.19 16.21 -9.75
N ILE A 159 -27.35 15.27 -10.24
CA ILE A 159 -27.71 14.34 -11.32
C ILE A 159 -28.93 13.51 -10.90
N LYS A 160 -28.91 12.94 -9.69
CA LYS A 160 -30.00 12.14 -9.14
C LYS A 160 -31.32 12.92 -9.06
N ILE A 161 -31.32 14.07 -8.41
CA ILE A 161 -32.53 14.89 -8.21
C ILE A 161 -33.13 15.30 -9.56
N ARG A 162 -32.29 15.65 -10.54
CA ARG A 162 -32.78 16.02 -11.87
C ARG A 162 -33.33 14.83 -12.65
N ALA A 163 -32.68 13.66 -12.54
CA ALA A 163 -33.19 12.43 -13.12
C ALA A 163 -34.56 12.05 -12.56
N GLU A 164 -34.71 12.12 -11.23
CA GLU A 164 -35.99 11.90 -10.53
C GLU A 164 -37.05 12.92 -10.96
N GLY A 165 -36.66 14.19 -11.12
CA GLY A 165 -37.52 15.24 -11.67
C GLY A 165 -38.06 14.87 -13.04
N LEU A 166 -37.19 14.50 -13.99
CA LEU A 166 -37.58 14.06 -15.33
C LEU A 166 -38.52 12.85 -15.32
N ALA A 167 -38.29 11.92 -14.38
CA ALA A 167 -39.07 10.70 -14.22
C ALA A 167 -40.48 10.89 -13.62
N CYS A 168 -40.74 12.07 -13.04
CA CYS A 168 -42.01 12.41 -12.38
C CYS A 168 -42.93 13.27 -13.24
N ILE A 169 -42.49 13.76 -14.39
CA ILE A 169 -43.28 14.62 -15.27
C ILE A 169 -44.36 13.80 -15.98
N THR A 170 -45.60 14.30 -15.93
CA THR A 170 -46.75 13.68 -16.58
C THR A 170 -46.97 14.24 -17.99
N LEU A 171 -47.77 13.53 -18.79
CA LEU A 171 -48.09 13.91 -20.17
C LEU A 171 -48.85 15.22 -20.31
N ASP A 172 -49.51 15.65 -19.24
CA ASP A 172 -50.37 16.83 -19.23
C ASP A 172 -49.56 18.14 -19.16
N ASP A 173 -48.23 18.05 -19.01
CA ASP A 173 -47.32 19.19 -18.86
C ASP A 173 -46.11 19.11 -19.80
N GLU A 174 -46.40 19.13 -21.10
CA GLU A 174 -45.41 19.07 -22.19
C GLU A 174 -44.37 20.21 -22.12
N GLU A 175 -44.79 21.43 -21.74
CA GLU A 175 -43.87 22.57 -21.62
C GLU A 175 -42.86 22.37 -20.48
N THR A 176 -43.31 21.89 -19.31
CA THR A 176 -42.40 21.58 -18.20
C THR A 176 -41.45 20.45 -18.57
N LEU A 177 -41.90 19.42 -19.29
CA LEU A 177 -41.04 18.35 -19.78
C LEU A 177 -39.93 18.90 -20.68
N LYS A 178 -40.27 19.70 -21.68
CA LYS A 178 -39.28 20.29 -22.60
C LYS A 178 -38.29 21.17 -21.85
N LYS A 179 -38.77 21.97 -20.90
CA LYS A 179 -37.94 22.83 -20.07
C LYS A 179 -36.97 22.02 -19.21
N GLU A 180 -37.42 20.98 -18.53
CA GLU A 180 -36.56 20.15 -17.68
C GLU A 180 -35.57 19.33 -18.50
N ILE A 181 -35.98 18.77 -19.65
CA ILE A 181 -35.06 18.12 -20.59
C ILE A 181 -33.99 19.12 -21.04
N TRP A 182 -34.37 20.33 -21.44
CA TRP A 182 -33.42 21.37 -21.85
C TRP A 182 -32.48 21.77 -20.71
N LEU A 183 -32.99 21.94 -19.49
CA LEU A 183 -32.17 22.26 -18.32
C LEU A 183 -31.17 21.15 -18.03
N TYR A 184 -31.60 19.89 -18.13
CA TYR A 184 -30.72 18.74 -17.94
C TYR A 184 -29.66 18.66 -19.03
N THR A 185 -30.04 18.73 -20.31
CA THR A 185 -29.10 18.61 -21.43
C THR A 185 -28.13 19.78 -21.51
N ALA A 186 -28.52 20.96 -21.03
CA ALA A 186 -27.63 22.13 -20.96
C ALA A 186 -26.65 22.08 -19.78
N ALA A 187 -27.06 21.58 -18.61
CA ALA A 187 -26.25 21.62 -17.39
C ALA A 187 -25.48 20.32 -17.11
N ALA A 188 -26.06 19.16 -17.43
CA ALA A 188 -25.45 17.85 -17.17
C ALA A 188 -24.06 17.69 -17.79
N PRO A 189 -23.76 18.15 -19.03
CA PRO A 189 -22.41 18.01 -19.60
C PRO A 189 -21.31 18.64 -18.72
N ARG A 190 -21.57 19.81 -18.13
CA ARG A 190 -20.61 20.49 -17.26
C ARG A 190 -20.41 19.78 -15.92
N VAL A 191 -21.47 19.16 -15.40
CA VAL A 191 -21.39 18.38 -14.16
C VAL A 191 -20.62 17.08 -14.43
N LEU A 192 -20.93 16.41 -15.54
CA LEU A 192 -20.26 15.19 -15.96
C LEU A 192 -18.78 15.42 -16.26
N GLU A 193 -18.41 16.52 -16.93
CA GLU A 193 -17.01 16.91 -17.17
C GLU A 193 -16.21 17.06 -15.86
N LYS A 194 -16.81 17.65 -14.81
CA LYS A 194 -16.17 17.74 -13.50
C LYS A 194 -15.95 16.37 -12.86
N LEU A 195 -16.92 15.47 -12.98
CA LEU A 195 -16.81 14.12 -12.45
C LEU A 195 -15.80 13.29 -13.26
N GLU A 196 -15.76 13.47 -14.58
CA GLU A 196 -14.77 12.86 -15.48
C GLU A 196 -13.35 13.28 -15.10
N ALA A 197 -13.10 14.58 -14.93
CA ALA A 197 -11.79 15.08 -14.48
C ALA A 197 -11.36 14.46 -13.14
N SER A 198 -12.31 14.22 -12.24
CA SER A 198 -12.04 13.53 -10.98
C SER A 198 -11.77 12.04 -11.16
N ASP A 199 -12.46 11.34 -12.07
CA ASP A 199 -12.15 9.96 -12.41
C ASP A 199 -10.72 9.86 -12.97
N GLU A 200 -10.31 10.78 -13.83
CA GLU A 200 -8.94 10.80 -14.37
C GLU A 200 -7.89 10.96 -13.28
N ALA A 201 -8.12 11.88 -12.34
CA ALA A 201 -7.24 12.09 -11.19
C ALA A 201 -7.18 10.83 -10.30
N PHE A 202 -8.30 10.14 -10.10
CA PHE A 202 -8.34 8.89 -9.37
C PHE A 202 -7.57 7.78 -10.10
N ARG A 203 -7.73 7.62 -11.42
CA ARG A 203 -6.98 6.64 -12.22
C ARG A 203 -5.47 6.88 -12.13
N ASP A 204 -5.05 8.14 -12.23
CA ASP A 204 -3.63 8.52 -12.08
C ASP A 204 -3.10 8.18 -10.68
N PHE A 205 -3.86 8.52 -9.62
CA PHE A 205 -3.53 8.12 -8.25
C PHE A 205 -3.42 6.59 -8.11
N HIS A 206 -4.41 5.84 -8.60
CA HIS A 206 -4.43 4.39 -8.54
C HIS A 206 -3.21 3.78 -9.25
N GLN A 207 -2.87 4.28 -10.44
CA GLN A 207 -1.71 3.83 -11.21
C GLN A 207 -0.40 4.11 -10.47
N LYS A 208 -0.22 5.32 -9.94
CA LYS A 208 0.98 5.71 -9.17
C LYS A 208 1.14 4.89 -7.89
N THR A 209 0.07 4.72 -7.14
CA THR A 209 0.07 3.94 -5.89
C THR A 209 0.35 2.47 -6.17
N THR A 210 -0.27 1.88 -7.19
CA THR A 210 -0.01 0.49 -7.61
C THR A 210 1.45 0.29 -8.02
N ALA A 211 2.02 1.22 -8.81
CA ALA A 211 3.43 1.18 -9.18
C ALA A 211 4.36 1.26 -7.95
N THR A 212 4.02 2.12 -6.99
CA THR A 212 4.77 2.25 -5.73
C THR A 212 4.71 0.97 -4.89
N VAL A 213 3.55 0.33 -4.79
CA VAL A 213 3.40 -0.96 -4.10
C VAL A 213 4.26 -2.03 -4.77
N LEU A 214 4.29 -2.07 -6.10
CA LEU A 214 5.12 -3.01 -6.85
C LEU A 214 6.62 -2.77 -6.65
N GLU A 215 7.05 -1.51 -6.56
CA GLU A 215 8.44 -1.16 -6.22
C GLU A 215 8.81 -1.64 -4.80
N ILE A 216 7.91 -1.45 -3.83
CA ILE A 216 8.11 -1.93 -2.45
C ILE A 216 8.18 -3.46 -2.42
N ASP A 217 7.29 -4.15 -3.13
CA ASP A 217 7.29 -5.61 -3.21
C ASP A 217 8.60 -6.14 -3.81
N ASN A 218 9.12 -5.49 -4.85
CA ASN A 218 10.42 -5.83 -5.42
C ASN A 218 11.57 -5.64 -4.41
N LYS A 219 11.57 -4.53 -3.65
CA LYS A 219 12.57 -4.29 -2.59
C LYS A 219 12.50 -5.34 -1.49
N ILE A 220 11.30 -5.72 -1.05
CA ILE A 220 11.11 -6.79 -0.06
C ILE A 220 11.70 -8.11 -0.61
N ALA A 221 11.39 -8.46 -1.86
CA ALA A 221 11.92 -9.66 -2.49
C ALA A 221 13.46 -9.65 -2.65
N GLU A 222 14.10 -8.49 -2.78
CA GLU A 222 15.56 -8.36 -2.74
C GLU A 222 16.10 -8.62 -1.32
N TYR A 223 15.48 -8.05 -0.29
CA TYR A 223 15.87 -8.29 1.10
C TYR A 223 15.74 -9.77 1.51
N GLU A 224 14.74 -10.48 0.98
CA GLU A 224 14.53 -11.91 1.22
C GLU A 224 15.55 -12.79 0.48
N ARG A 225 16.09 -12.32 -0.66
CA ARG A 225 17.09 -13.05 -1.46
C ARG A 225 18.52 -12.96 -0.90
N GLY A 226 18.84 -11.94 -0.08
CA GLY A 226 20.00 -11.92 0.82
C GLY A 226 21.20 -11.09 0.40
#